data_AF-A0A0Q4FGI4-F1
#
_entry.id   AF-A0A0Q4FGI4-F1
#
_cell.length_a   1.000
_cell.length_b   1.000
_cell.length_c   1.000
_cell.angle_alpha   90.00
_cell.angle_beta   90.00
_cell.angle_gamma   90.00
#
_symmetry.space_group_name_H-M   'P 1'
#
loop_
_entity.id
_entity.type
_entity.pdbx_description
1 polymer ?
#
loop_
_entity_poly.entity_id
_entity_poly.type
_entity_poly.pdbx_seq_one_letter_code
_entity_poly.pdbx_strand_id
1 'polypeptide(L)'
;MPTTPTAPPPGSLLTHSTTAAPTQSGRPSPFLRFAARTGLSLVVAYVVIDVVLQLLPPHYSPISDAESNLAVGPFGWAMNLNFLARAGMTFCVLLVVARIGPSTLTRRLGSLLLAVAGLCSAALVFFPTDVNAPGEFGIAPTTTVGAVHVAFATIGFLAALAAMILLTLWMRRVPEMVGVLRRAAIMLGVAVVGLVSLAVSIAWIPSMLGLTERICLAGILGWAFVVCLGARPLDRRRSSRRRESHARAAS
;
A
#
# COMPACT_ATOMS: atom_id res chain seq x y z
N MET A 1 -46.25 -0.62 74.24
CA MET A 1 -46.31 -0.64 72.76
C MET A 1 -45.33 0.40 72.24
N PRO A 2 -44.18 0.02 71.65
CA PRO A 2 -43.21 0.97 71.15
C PRO A 2 -43.51 1.37 69.70
N THR A 3 -43.51 2.68 69.46
CA THR A 3 -43.65 3.36 68.17
C THR A 3 -42.36 3.26 67.35
N THR A 4 -42.45 2.76 66.13
CA THR A 4 -41.37 2.77 65.13
C THR A 4 -41.21 4.17 64.51
N PRO A 5 -39.99 4.71 64.35
CA PRO A 5 -39.75 6.00 63.70
C PRO A 5 -39.73 5.89 62.16
N THR A 6 -40.24 6.95 61.55
CA THR A 6 -40.33 7.25 60.12
C THR A 6 -38.96 7.49 59.45
N ALA A 7 -38.81 7.00 58.22
CA ALA A 7 -37.63 7.20 57.38
C ALA A 7 -37.53 8.63 56.81
N PRO A 8 -36.32 9.20 56.64
CA PRO A 8 -36.12 10.52 56.04
C PRO A 8 -36.14 10.50 54.48
N PRO A 9 -36.46 11.63 53.83
CA PRO A 9 -36.60 11.79 52.38
C PRO A 9 -35.25 11.94 51.63
N PRO A 10 -35.25 11.83 50.29
CA PRO A 10 -34.06 11.52 49.50
C PRO A 10 -33.09 12.69 49.37
N GLY A 11 -31.83 12.43 49.72
CA GLY A 11 -30.69 13.31 49.51
C GLY A 11 -30.22 13.28 48.05
N SER A 12 -30.30 14.45 47.41
CA SER A 12 -29.69 14.82 46.14
C SER A 12 -28.18 14.52 46.12
N LEU A 13 -27.79 13.45 45.41
CA LEU A 13 -26.41 13.22 45.02
C LEU A 13 -26.11 14.05 43.77
N LEU A 14 -25.50 15.21 43.99
CA LEU A 14 -24.83 16.01 42.97
C LEU A 14 -23.75 15.16 42.29
N THR A 15 -24.08 14.54 41.17
CA THR A 15 -23.10 13.99 40.23
C THR A 15 -22.47 15.17 39.50
N HIS A 16 -21.29 15.59 39.94
CA HIS A 16 -20.39 16.39 39.11
C HIS A 16 -19.94 15.54 37.92
N SER A 17 -20.75 15.55 36.85
CA SER A 17 -20.35 15.12 35.52
C SER A 17 -19.31 16.09 34.98
N THR A 18 -18.06 15.91 35.40
CA THR A 18 -16.90 16.50 34.69
C THR A 18 -16.65 15.67 33.44
N THR A 19 -17.60 15.70 32.50
CA THR A 19 -17.41 15.20 31.14
C THR A 19 -16.71 16.30 30.36
N ALA A 20 -15.40 16.41 30.56
CA ALA A 20 -14.55 17.16 29.65
C ALA A 20 -14.64 16.48 28.27
N ALA A 21 -15.47 17.05 27.40
CA ALA A 21 -15.64 16.58 26.04
C ALA A 21 -14.27 16.60 25.34
N PRO A 22 -13.78 15.48 24.80
CA PRO A 22 -12.56 15.52 24.00
C PRO A 22 -12.87 16.34 22.76
N THR A 23 -12.35 17.56 22.71
CA THR A 23 -12.30 18.39 21.50
C THR A 23 -11.36 17.74 20.48
N GLN A 24 -11.81 16.66 19.85
CA GLN A 24 -11.16 16.10 18.67
C GLN A 24 -11.51 16.98 17.47
N SER A 25 -10.56 17.82 17.11
CA SER A 25 -10.56 18.64 15.90
C SER A 25 -10.75 17.76 14.65
N GLY A 26 -11.99 17.67 14.17
CA GLY A 26 -12.44 16.77 13.10
C GLY A 26 -11.93 17.08 11.67
N ARG A 27 -10.76 17.70 11.51
CA ARG A 27 -10.08 17.77 10.20
C ARG A 27 -9.26 16.47 10.04
N PRO A 28 -9.33 15.75 8.90
CA PRO A 28 -8.28 14.78 8.60
C PRO A 28 -6.96 15.55 8.56
N SER A 29 -5.96 14.99 9.24
CA SER A 29 -4.69 15.70 9.43
C SER A 29 -4.12 16.10 8.06
N PRO A 30 -3.59 17.33 7.91
CA PRO A 30 -2.84 17.74 6.72
C PRO A 30 -1.82 16.67 6.29
N PHE A 31 -1.25 15.98 7.28
CA PHE A 31 -0.39 14.83 7.12
C PHE A 31 -0.98 13.68 6.30
N LEU A 32 -2.24 13.27 6.53
CA LEU A 32 -2.86 12.17 5.75
C LEU A 32 -3.02 12.55 4.27
N ARG A 33 -3.38 13.81 3.99
CA ARG A 33 -3.50 14.33 2.62
C ARG A 33 -2.14 14.38 1.94
N PHE A 34 -1.12 14.81 2.68
CA PHE A 34 0.26 14.80 2.20
C PHE A 34 0.68 13.37 1.85
N ALA A 35 0.55 12.42 2.78
CA ALA A 35 0.90 11.01 2.55
C ALA A 35 0.20 10.41 1.32
N ALA A 36 -1.12 10.62 1.17
CA ALA A 36 -1.85 10.13 0.02
C ALA A 36 -1.40 10.77 -1.32
N ARG A 37 -1.08 12.07 -1.32
CA ARG A 37 -0.54 12.76 -2.51
C ARG A 37 0.86 12.29 -2.85
N THR A 38 1.73 12.21 -1.86
CA THR A 38 3.10 11.68 -2.01
C THR A 38 3.07 10.27 -2.56
N GLY A 39 2.21 9.39 -2.03
CA GLY A 39 1.99 8.06 -2.58
C GLY A 39 1.64 8.12 -4.08
N LEU A 40 0.62 8.87 -4.47
CA LEU A 40 0.23 8.99 -5.89
C LEU A 40 1.37 9.50 -6.77
N SER A 41 2.09 10.52 -6.31
CA SER A 41 3.25 11.07 -7.02
C SER A 41 4.37 10.03 -7.18
N LEU A 42 4.59 9.17 -6.19
CA LEU A 42 5.59 8.10 -6.26
C LEU A 42 5.21 6.98 -7.25
N VAL A 43 3.92 6.65 -7.43
CA VAL A 43 3.50 5.76 -8.55
C VAL A 43 3.84 6.41 -9.88
N VAL A 44 3.49 7.69 -10.05
CA VAL A 44 3.71 8.38 -11.32
C VAL A 44 5.19 8.48 -11.62
N ALA A 45 6.00 8.83 -10.63
CA ALA A 45 7.45 8.86 -10.74
C ALA A 45 8.00 7.48 -11.12
N TYR A 46 7.53 6.40 -10.47
CA TYR A 46 7.94 5.03 -10.78
C TYR A 46 7.74 4.71 -12.26
N VAL A 47 6.52 4.94 -12.77
CA VAL A 47 6.15 4.64 -14.16
C VAL A 47 6.96 5.47 -15.14
N VAL A 48 7.17 6.77 -14.86
CA VAL A 48 7.95 7.64 -15.75
C VAL A 48 9.40 7.19 -15.81
N ILE A 49 10.03 6.91 -14.67
CA ILE A 49 11.42 6.43 -14.61
C ILE A 49 11.54 5.09 -15.33
N ASP A 50 10.62 4.15 -15.09
CA ASP A 50 10.63 2.83 -15.72
C ASP A 50 10.53 2.94 -17.25
N VAL A 51 9.58 3.74 -17.77
CA VAL A 51 9.45 3.99 -19.22
C VAL A 51 10.71 4.61 -19.80
N VAL A 52 11.30 5.62 -19.14
CA VAL A 52 12.55 6.24 -19.62
C VAL A 52 13.70 5.23 -19.63
N LEU A 53 13.83 4.42 -18.58
CA LEU A 53 14.88 3.41 -18.49
C LEU A 53 14.72 2.31 -19.53
N GLN A 54 13.50 1.95 -19.92
CA GLN A 54 13.28 0.97 -21.00
C GLN A 54 13.71 1.48 -22.38
N LEU A 55 13.78 2.80 -22.58
CA LEU A 55 14.15 3.41 -23.86
C LEU A 55 15.65 3.68 -23.99
N LEU A 56 16.41 3.62 -22.88
CA LEU A 56 17.82 4.02 -22.86
C LEU A 56 18.77 2.90 -23.36
N PRO A 57 18.72 1.65 -22.86
CA PRO A 57 19.61 0.60 -23.33
C PRO A 57 19.11 0.00 -24.67
N PRO A 58 19.96 -0.05 -25.71
CA PRO A 58 19.57 -0.53 -27.04
C PRO A 58 19.26 -2.02 -27.13
N HIS A 59 19.60 -2.80 -26.10
CA HIS A 59 19.46 -4.25 -26.06
C HIS A 59 18.46 -4.74 -25.01
N TYR A 60 17.78 -3.83 -24.32
CA TYR A 60 16.79 -4.18 -23.31
C TYR A 60 15.44 -4.51 -23.97
N SER A 61 14.86 -5.65 -23.58
CA SER A 61 13.55 -6.09 -24.05
C SER A 61 12.56 -6.11 -22.87
N PRO A 62 11.54 -5.24 -22.85
CA PRO A 62 10.51 -5.24 -21.81
C PRO A 62 9.70 -6.55 -21.71
N ILE A 63 9.80 -7.42 -22.72
CA ILE A 63 9.09 -8.70 -22.78
C ILE A 63 9.89 -9.79 -22.09
N SER A 64 11.18 -9.88 -22.36
CA SER A 64 12.04 -10.97 -21.87
C SER A 64 12.81 -10.61 -20.62
N ASP A 65 13.21 -9.35 -20.48
CA ASP A 65 14.13 -8.93 -19.45
C ASP A 65 13.38 -8.42 -18.23
N ALA A 66 13.80 -8.88 -17.05
CA ALA A 66 13.28 -8.40 -15.79
C ALA A 66 13.44 -6.87 -15.70
N GLU A 67 12.49 -6.17 -15.09
CA GLU A 67 12.60 -4.74 -14.81
C GLU A 67 13.84 -4.46 -13.95
N SER A 68 14.16 -5.36 -13.01
CA SER A 68 15.32 -5.23 -12.14
C SER A 68 16.67 -5.25 -12.87
N ASN A 69 16.75 -5.77 -14.10
CA ASN A 69 17.98 -5.72 -14.90
C ASN A 69 18.41 -4.28 -15.21
N LEU A 70 17.46 -3.34 -15.24
CA LEU A 70 17.73 -1.91 -15.43
C LEU A 70 18.50 -1.29 -14.24
N ALA A 71 18.66 -2.01 -13.13
CA ALA A 71 19.51 -1.62 -12.01
C ALA A 71 21.00 -1.85 -12.26
N VAL A 72 21.35 -2.52 -13.35
CA VAL A 72 22.74 -2.79 -13.74
C VAL A 72 23.14 -1.88 -14.90
N GLY A 73 24.36 -1.32 -14.82
CA GLY A 73 24.91 -0.44 -15.85
C GLY A 73 24.83 1.06 -15.53
N PRO A 74 25.09 1.94 -16.52
CA PRO A 74 25.28 3.38 -16.30
C PRO A 74 24.08 4.11 -15.69
N PHE A 75 22.87 3.60 -15.91
CA PHE A 75 21.61 4.18 -15.44
C PHE A 75 21.01 3.42 -14.24
N GLY A 76 21.75 2.47 -13.64
CA GLY A 76 21.25 1.65 -12.53
C GLY A 76 20.78 2.45 -11.32
N TRP A 77 21.38 3.63 -11.08
CA TRP A 77 20.95 4.54 -10.03
C TRP A 77 19.50 5.00 -10.17
N ALA A 78 18.99 5.17 -11.40
CA ALA A 78 17.61 5.59 -11.62
C ALA A 78 16.65 4.43 -11.31
N MET A 79 17.03 3.19 -11.59
CA MET A 79 16.25 2.03 -11.18
C MET A 79 16.26 1.85 -9.66
N ASN A 80 17.37 2.18 -8.99
CA ASN A 80 17.42 2.24 -7.53
C ASN A 80 16.44 3.29 -6.97
N LEU A 81 16.26 4.44 -7.64
CA LEU A 81 15.20 5.38 -7.28
C LEU A 81 13.80 4.78 -7.48
N ASN A 82 13.58 3.93 -8.47
CA ASN A 82 12.33 3.18 -8.61
C ASN A 82 12.07 2.22 -7.45
N PHE A 83 13.09 1.47 -7.03
CA PHE A 83 12.99 0.60 -5.86
C PHE A 83 12.63 1.39 -4.59
N LEU A 84 13.23 2.57 -4.40
CA LEU A 84 12.90 3.48 -3.30
C LEU A 84 11.52 4.12 -3.45
N ALA A 85 11.11 4.49 -4.66
CA ALA A 85 9.79 5.06 -4.92
C ALA A 85 8.69 4.07 -4.59
N ARG A 86 8.87 2.79 -4.98
CA ARG A 86 7.97 1.69 -4.63
C ARG A 86 7.91 1.46 -3.12
N ALA A 87 9.06 1.47 -2.44
CA ALA A 87 9.11 1.40 -0.97
C ALA A 87 8.37 2.58 -0.31
N GLY A 88 8.69 3.81 -0.71
CA GLY A 88 8.10 5.04 -0.17
C GLY A 88 6.59 5.12 -0.39
N MET A 89 6.11 4.72 -1.57
CA MET A 89 4.68 4.58 -1.84
C MET A 89 4.04 3.59 -0.86
N THR A 90 4.68 2.44 -0.65
CA THR A 90 4.15 1.39 0.22
C THR A 90 3.96 1.91 1.63
N PHE A 91 4.92 2.68 2.17
CA PHE A 91 4.78 3.37 3.45
C PHE A 91 3.70 4.46 3.44
N CYS A 92 3.52 5.19 2.33
CA CYS A 92 2.40 6.14 2.22
C CYS A 92 1.04 5.44 2.31
N VAL A 93 0.88 4.27 1.66
CA VAL A 93 -0.34 3.46 1.76
C VAL A 93 -0.56 2.98 3.20
N LEU A 94 0.49 2.56 3.90
CA LEU A 94 0.40 2.19 5.32
C LEU A 94 -0.13 3.33 6.18
N LEU A 95 0.37 4.55 5.98
CA LEU A 95 -0.12 5.73 6.69
C LEU A 95 -1.59 6.01 6.38
N VAL A 96 -2.04 5.79 5.14
CA VAL A 96 -3.45 5.91 4.75
C VAL A 96 -4.32 4.88 5.46
N VAL A 97 -3.94 3.60 5.38
CA VAL A 97 -4.68 2.47 5.98
C VAL A 97 -4.75 2.59 7.50
N ALA A 98 -3.66 3.01 8.16
CA ALA A 98 -3.61 3.15 9.61
C ALA A 98 -4.60 4.18 10.18
N ARG A 99 -5.03 5.14 9.35
CA ARG A 99 -5.90 6.26 9.75
C ARG A 99 -7.37 6.06 9.40
N ILE A 100 -7.72 4.93 8.78
CA ILE A 100 -9.08 4.66 8.30
C ILE A 100 -9.58 3.37 8.94
N GLY A 101 -10.85 3.37 9.35
CA GLY A 101 -11.53 2.21 9.92
C GLY A 101 -10.94 1.65 11.23
N PRO A 102 -11.58 0.60 11.79
CA PRO A 102 -11.13 -0.04 13.02
C PRO A 102 -9.83 -0.84 12.84
N SER A 103 -9.06 -0.94 13.92
CA SER A 103 -7.83 -1.74 14.01
C SER A 103 -8.10 -3.23 14.19
N THR A 104 -8.53 -3.91 13.13
CA THR A 104 -8.73 -5.37 13.17
C THR A 104 -7.41 -6.14 12.97
N LEU A 105 -7.40 -7.43 13.35
CA LEU A 105 -6.26 -8.32 13.10
C LEU A 105 -5.91 -8.40 11.60
N THR A 106 -6.92 -8.52 10.72
CA THR A 106 -6.75 -8.53 9.26
C THR A 106 -6.00 -7.30 8.77
N ARG A 107 -6.36 -6.10 9.29
CA ARG A 107 -5.68 -4.85 8.93
C ARG A 107 -4.22 -4.86 9.40
N ARG A 108 -3.97 -5.30 10.64
CA ARG A 108 -2.63 -5.33 11.23
C ARG A 108 -1.70 -6.27 10.47
N LEU A 109 -2.15 -7.50 10.18
CA LEU A 109 -1.38 -8.47 9.41
C LEU A 109 -1.12 -7.99 7.98
N GLY A 110 -2.15 -7.47 7.31
CA GLY A 110 -1.98 -6.89 5.97
C GLY A 110 -1.01 -5.71 5.95
N SER A 111 -1.04 -4.86 6.98
CA SER A 111 -0.10 -3.73 7.12
C SER A 111 1.32 -4.20 7.40
N LEU A 112 1.50 -5.23 8.24
CA LEU A 112 2.82 -5.81 8.51
C LEU A 112 3.45 -6.39 7.24
N LEU A 113 2.68 -7.19 6.49
CA LEU A 113 3.15 -7.78 5.23
C LEU A 113 3.46 -6.71 4.18
N LEU A 114 2.65 -5.65 4.11
CA LEU A 114 2.92 -4.53 3.22
C LEU A 114 4.20 -3.78 3.63
N ALA A 115 4.46 -3.61 4.93
CA ALA A 115 5.72 -3.04 5.42
C ALA A 115 6.93 -3.91 5.03
N VAL A 116 6.82 -5.24 5.19
CA VAL A 116 7.85 -6.19 4.74
C VAL A 116 8.11 -6.03 3.24
N ALA A 117 7.05 -5.96 2.41
CA ALA A 117 7.19 -5.76 0.97
C ALA A 117 7.93 -4.45 0.63
N GLY A 118 7.60 -3.35 1.31
CA GLY A 118 8.28 -2.06 1.15
C GLY A 118 9.75 -2.13 1.55
N LEU A 119 10.08 -2.82 2.64
CA LEU A 119 11.46 -3.03 3.10
C LEU A 119 12.26 -3.90 2.12
N CYS A 120 11.68 -4.99 1.61
CA CYS A 120 12.30 -5.81 0.56
C CYS A 120 12.60 -4.96 -0.67
N SER A 121 11.66 -4.10 -1.11
CA SER A 121 11.88 -3.20 -2.22
C SER A 121 13.04 -2.23 -1.97
N ALA A 122 13.12 -1.63 -0.78
CA ALA A 122 14.22 -0.74 -0.42
C ALA A 122 15.58 -1.47 -0.38
N ALA A 123 15.59 -2.74 0.07
CA ALA A 123 16.80 -3.55 0.15
C ALA A 123 17.43 -3.81 -1.24
N LEU A 124 16.62 -3.93 -2.30
CA LEU A 124 17.11 -4.19 -3.67
C LEU A 124 18.12 -3.14 -4.17
N VAL A 125 18.13 -1.94 -3.61
CA VAL A 125 19.12 -0.89 -3.92
C VAL A 125 20.56 -1.36 -3.65
N PHE A 126 20.74 -2.23 -2.66
CA PHE A 126 22.07 -2.70 -2.23
C PHE A 126 22.48 -4.02 -2.87
N PHE A 127 21.55 -4.72 -3.53
CA PHE A 127 21.77 -6.04 -4.09
C PHE A 127 21.44 -5.99 -5.57
N PRO A 128 22.37 -5.60 -6.46
CA PRO A 128 22.15 -5.67 -7.90
C PRO A 128 21.81 -7.10 -8.33
N THR A 129 20.94 -7.22 -9.33
CA THR A 129 20.61 -8.53 -9.92
C THR A 129 21.72 -9.01 -10.84
N ASP A 130 21.79 -10.33 -11.05
CA ASP A 130 22.55 -10.87 -12.17
C ASP A 130 21.77 -10.60 -13.46
N VAL A 131 22.49 -10.28 -14.54
CA VAL A 131 21.92 -10.05 -15.87
C VAL A 131 22.35 -11.18 -16.78
N ASN A 132 21.39 -11.78 -17.49
CA ASN A 132 21.63 -12.87 -18.42
C ASN A 132 22.52 -12.42 -19.59
N ALA A 133 23.30 -13.34 -20.14
CA ALA A 133 24.02 -13.07 -21.38
C ALA A 133 23.02 -12.93 -22.56
N PRO A 134 23.41 -12.29 -23.68
CA PRO A 134 22.56 -12.19 -24.86
C PRO A 134 22.07 -13.57 -25.33
N GLY A 135 20.74 -13.74 -25.45
CA GLY A 135 20.12 -15.01 -25.85
C GLY A 135 19.78 -15.95 -24.69
N GLU A 136 20.19 -15.62 -23.46
CA GLU A 136 19.79 -16.34 -22.25
C GLU A 136 18.56 -15.68 -21.60
N PHE A 137 17.73 -16.49 -20.94
CA PHE A 137 16.49 -16.04 -20.33
C PHE A 137 16.33 -16.64 -18.94
N GLY A 138 15.51 -15.96 -18.12
CA GLY A 138 15.17 -16.41 -16.77
C GLY A 138 15.74 -15.53 -15.68
N ILE A 139 15.72 -16.06 -14.46
CA ILE A 139 16.01 -15.37 -13.19
C ILE A 139 16.98 -16.19 -12.31
N ALA A 140 17.55 -17.27 -12.84
CA ALA A 140 18.45 -18.11 -12.07
C ALA A 140 19.70 -17.30 -11.68
N PRO A 141 19.96 -17.09 -10.37
CA PRO A 141 21.12 -16.32 -9.95
C PRO A 141 22.41 -17.11 -10.20
N THR A 142 23.45 -16.41 -10.64
CA THR A 142 24.81 -16.94 -10.83
C THR A 142 25.78 -16.43 -9.76
N THR A 143 25.40 -15.38 -9.02
CA THR A 143 26.17 -14.83 -7.90
C THR A 143 25.37 -14.85 -6.59
N THR A 144 26.07 -14.77 -5.45
CA THR A 144 25.42 -14.65 -4.13
C THR A 144 24.59 -13.37 -4.02
N VAL A 145 25.07 -12.26 -4.60
CA VAL A 145 24.37 -10.98 -4.58
C VAL A 145 23.09 -11.06 -5.40
N GLY A 146 23.14 -11.65 -6.60
CA GLY A 146 21.95 -11.93 -7.40
C GLY A 146 20.99 -12.87 -6.70
N ALA A 147 21.48 -13.90 -6.00
CA ALA A 147 20.61 -14.79 -5.21
C ALA A 147 19.87 -14.05 -4.09
N VAL A 148 20.55 -13.11 -3.40
CA VAL A 148 19.93 -12.24 -2.38
C VAL A 148 18.91 -11.30 -3.02
N HIS A 149 19.20 -10.74 -4.21
CA HIS A 149 18.24 -9.93 -4.96
C HIS A 149 16.96 -10.72 -5.25
N VAL A 150 17.09 -11.92 -5.83
CA VAL A 150 15.95 -12.79 -6.16
C VAL A 150 15.16 -13.17 -4.92
N ALA A 151 15.83 -13.44 -3.80
CA ALA A 151 15.16 -13.72 -2.53
C ALA A 151 14.33 -12.52 -2.03
N PHE A 152 14.92 -11.31 -1.99
CA PHE A 152 14.18 -10.11 -1.60
C PHE A 152 13.03 -9.78 -2.54
N ALA A 153 13.24 -9.89 -3.85
CA ALA A 153 12.18 -9.68 -4.84
C ALA A 153 11.03 -10.67 -4.60
N THR A 154 11.32 -11.96 -4.47
CA THR A 154 10.34 -13.02 -4.24
C THR A 154 9.54 -12.79 -2.96
N ILE A 155 10.22 -12.55 -1.84
CA ILE A 155 9.58 -12.26 -0.54
C ILE A 155 8.71 -11.00 -0.67
N GLY A 156 9.23 -9.96 -1.33
CA GLY A 156 8.53 -8.69 -1.53
C GLY A 156 7.23 -8.85 -2.33
N PHE A 157 7.26 -9.55 -3.46
CA PHE A 157 6.07 -9.81 -4.29
C PHE A 157 5.02 -10.63 -3.54
N LEU A 158 5.43 -11.71 -2.87
CA LEU A 158 4.51 -12.56 -2.10
C LEU A 158 3.89 -11.81 -0.92
N ALA A 159 4.70 -11.05 -0.17
CA ALA A 159 4.23 -10.23 0.94
C ALA A 159 3.28 -9.12 0.47
N ALA A 160 3.58 -8.45 -0.65
CA ALA A 160 2.71 -7.44 -1.25
C ALA A 160 1.35 -8.05 -1.64
N LEU A 161 1.34 -9.21 -2.30
CA LEU A 161 0.10 -9.85 -2.72
C LEU A 161 -0.76 -10.28 -1.52
N ALA A 162 -0.15 -10.94 -0.54
CA ALA A 162 -0.83 -11.34 0.69
C ALA A 162 -1.39 -10.12 1.44
N ALA A 163 -0.62 -9.03 1.50
CA ALA A 163 -1.09 -7.77 2.06
C ALA A 163 -2.28 -7.19 1.30
N MET A 164 -2.21 -7.14 -0.04
CA MET A 164 -3.30 -6.63 -0.88
C MET A 164 -4.57 -7.44 -0.69
N ILE A 165 -4.48 -8.77 -0.58
CA ILE A 165 -5.63 -9.64 -0.28
C ILE A 165 -6.25 -9.26 1.08
N LEU A 166 -5.44 -9.27 2.15
CA LEU A 166 -5.93 -8.98 3.50
C LEU A 166 -6.52 -7.57 3.61
N LEU A 167 -5.87 -6.57 3.03
CA LEU A 167 -6.31 -5.18 3.08
C LEU A 167 -7.56 -4.96 2.21
N THR A 168 -7.69 -5.64 1.07
CA THR A 168 -8.91 -5.59 0.25
C THR A 168 -10.09 -6.27 0.97
N LEU A 169 -9.85 -7.41 1.64
CA LEU A 169 -10.86 -8.06 2.49
C LEU A 169 -11.28 -7.17 3.67
N TRP A 170 -10.32 -6.49 4.30
CA TRP A 170 -10.59 -5.53 5.36
C TRP A 170 -11.45 -4.36 4.86
N MET A 171 -11.18 -3.81 3.66
CA MET A 171 -11.98 -2.73 3.07
C MET A 171 -13.48 -3.07 2.93
N ARG A 172 -13.84 -4.37 2.78
CA ARG A 172 -15.25 -4.81 2.73
C ARG A 172 -16.03 -4.49 4.00
N ARG A 173 -15.33 -4.39 5.14
CA ARG A 173 -15.92 -4.12 6.46
C ARG A 173 -15.83 -2.65 6.87
N VAL A 174 -15.33 -1.78 5.99
CA VAL A 174 -15.09 -0.36 6.25
C VAL A 174 -15.99 0.47 5.33
N PRO A 175 -17.08 1.08 5.83
CA PRO A 175 -18.02 1.86 5.03
C PRO A 175 -17.34 2.95 4.19
N GLU A 176 -16.28 3.56 4.74
CA GLU A 176 -15.48 4.58 4.06
C GLU A 176 -14.78 4.08 2.79
N MET A 177 -14.48 2.78 2.69
CA MET A 177 -13.70 2.20 1.59
C MET A 177 -14.55 1.52 0.52
N VAL A 178 -15.88 1.50 0.65
CA VAL A 178 -16.78 0.81 -0.30
C VAL A 178 -16.61 1.33 -1.74
N GLY A 179 -16.42 2.64 -1.94
CA GLY A 179 -16.18 3.24 -3.26
C GLY A 179 -14.77 2.97 -3.83
N VAL A 180 -13.86 2.42 -3.04
CA VAL A 180 -12.48 2.07 -3.41
C VAL A 180 -12.38 0.58 -3.69
N LEU A 181 -13.14 -0.23 -2.95
CA LEU A 181 -13.10 -1.69 -2.96
C LEU A 181 -13.14 -2.30 -4.36
N ARG A 182 -14.08 -1.91 -5.22
CA ARG A 182 -14.19 -2.50 -6.57
C ARG A 182 -12.92 -2.30 -7.38
N ARG A 183 -12.36 -1.08 -7.37
CA ARG A 183 -11.13 -0.76 -8.11
C ARG A 183 -9.92 -1.47 -7.50
N ALA A 184 -9.84 -1.52 -6.18
CA ALA A 184 -8.78 -2.25 -5.48
C ALA A 184 -8.85 -3.75 -5.80
N ALA A 185 -10.03 -4.35 -5.81
CA ALA A 185 -10.23 -5.76 -6.16
C ALA A 185 -9.82 -6.07 -7.62
N ILE A 186 -10.11 -5.17 -8.57
CA ILE A 186 -9.66 -5.32 -9.97
C ILE A 186 -8.13 -5.32 -10.04
N MET A 187 -7.48 -4.34 -9.41
CA MET A 187 -6.01 -4.24 -9.40
C MET A 187 -5.35 -5.42 -8.67
N LEU A 188 -5.98 -5.92 -7.61
CA LEU A 188 -5.58 -7.18 -6.97
C LEU A 188 -5.69 -8.36 -7.94
N GLY A 189 -6.78 -8.45 -8.71
CA GLY A 189 -6.92 -9.48 -9.75
C GLY A 189 -5.80 -9.41 -10.78
N VAL A 190 -5.44 -8.21 -11.25
CA VAL A 190 -4.30 -8.00 -12.16
C VAL A 190 -2.99 -8.45 -11.52
N ALA A 191 -2.74 -8.12 -10.25
CA ALA A 191 -1.53 -8.55 -9.54
C ALA A 191 -1.45 -10.08 -9.37
N VAL A 192 -2.58 -10.74 -9.05
CA VAL A 192 -2.67 -12.21 -8.95
C VAL A 192 -2.36 -12.84 -10.31
N VAL A 193 -3.02 -12.38 -11.37
CA VAL A 193 -2.78 -12.89 -12.74
C VAL A 193 -1.32 -12.69 -13.12
N GLY A 194 -0.77 -11.50 -12.91
CA GLY A 194 0.63 -11.22 -13.18
C GLY A 194 1.59 -12.11 -12.41
N LEU A 195 1.36 -12.36 -11.12
CA LEU A 195 2.24 -13.21 -10.31
C LEU A 195 2.16 -14.69 -10.72
N VAL A 196 0.95 -15.19 -11.02
CA VAL A 196 0.77 -16.56 -11.53
C VAL A 196 1.44 -16.70 -12.89
N SER A 197 1.23 -15.75 -13.80
CA SER A 197 1.90 -15.73 -15.10
C SER A 197 3.42 -15.60 -14.96
N LEU A 198 3.93 -14.85 -13.98
CA LEU A 198 5.36 -14.76 -13.70
C LEU A 198 5.93 -16.10 -13.25
N ALA A 199 5.25 -16.79 -12.32
CA ALA A 199 5.66 -18.14 -11.92
C ALA A 199 5.66 -19.12 -13.09
N VAL A 200 4.64 -19.02 -13.97
CA VAL A 200 4.54 -19.80 -15.22
C VAL A 200 5.72 -19.49 -16.15
N SER A 201 6.05 -18.21 -16.34
CA SER A 201 7.18 -17.78 -17.17
C SER A 201 8.51 -18.29 -16.62
N ILE A 202 8.73 -18.21 -15.31
CA ILE A 202 9.96 -18.72 -14.67
C ILE A 202 10.13 -20.23 -14.93
N ALA A 203 9.03 -21.00 -14.85
CA ALA A 203 9.09 -22.45 -14.95
C ALA A 203 9.10 -22.98 -16.39
N TRP A 204 8.38 -22.34 -17.31
CA TRP A 204 8.07 -22.93 -18.62
C TRP A 204 8.31 -22.02 -19.82
N ILE A 205 8.21 -20.69 -19.67
CA ILE A 205 8.37 -19.75 -20.78
C ILE A 205 9.22 -18.55 -20.35
N PRO A 206 10.55 -18.75 -20.11
CA PRO A 206 11.40 -17.71 -19.52
C PRO A 206 11.53 -16.44 -20.39
N SER A 207 11.28 -16.56 -21.70
CA SER A 207 11.27 -15.43 -22.63
C SER A 207 10.13 -14.42 -22.40
N MET A 208 9.14 -14.74 -21.56
CA MET A 208 8.02 -13.87 -21.21
C MET A 208 8.12 -13.28 -19.79
N LEU A 209 9.28 -13.45 -19.14
CA LEU A 209 9.48 -13.07 -17.74
C LEU A 209 9.29 -11.56 -17.53
N GLY A 210 9.92 -10.73 -18.35
CA GLY A 210 9.82 -9.27 -18.24
C GLY A 210 8.39 -8.74 -18.37
N LEU A 211 7.60 -9.31 -19.29
CA LEU A 211 6.21 -8.91 -19.49
C LEU A 211 5.33 -9.28 -18.29
N THR A 212 5.46 -10.53 -17.81
CA THR A 212 4.62 -11.04 -16.72
C THR A 212 4.94 -10.37 -15.39
N GLU A 213 6.21 -10.05 -15.13
CA GLU A 213 6.63 -9.19 -14.01
C GLU A 213 5.94 -7.82 -14.07
N ARG A 214 5.96 -7.16 -15.23
CA ARG A 214 5.33 -5.84 -15.43
C ARG A 214 3.82 -5.88 -15.22
N ILE A 215 3.14 -6.94 -15.64
CA ILE A 215 1.70 -7.12 -15.36
C ILE A 215 1.47 -7.21 -13.85
N CYS A 216 2.30 -7.96 -13.13
CA CYS A 216 2.22 -8.07 -11.68
C CYS A 216 2.41 -6.69 -11.02
N LEU A 217 3.44 -5.96 -11.41
CA LEU A 217 3.75 -4.63 -10.90
C LEU A 217 2.68 -3.60 -11.23
N ALA A 218 2.11 -3.64 -12.43
CA ALA A 218 0.98 -2.79 -12.80
C ALA A 218 -0.22 -3.00 -11.85
N GLY A 219 -0.49 -4.25 -11.47
CA GLY A 219 -1.50 -4.59 -10.47
C GLY A 219 -1.17 -4.03 -9.08
N ILE A 220 0.08 -4.20 -8.61
CA ILE A 220 0.53 -3.73 -7.29
C ILE A 220 0.50 -2.20 -7.21
N LEU A 221 1.11 -1.51 -8.18
CA LEU A 221 1.16 -0.05 -8.28
C LEU A 221 -0.24 0.54 -8.47
N GLY A 222 -1.05 -0.07 -9.34
CA GLY A 222 -2.44 0.32 -9.55
C GLY A 222 -3.29 0.19 -8.29
N TRP A 223 -3.08 -0.88 -7.50
CA TRP A 223 -3.77 -1.07 -6.22
C TRP A 223 -3.39 0.03 -5.23
N ALA A 224 -2.10 0.31 -5.06
CA ALA A 224 -1.61 1.36 -4.17
C ALA A 224 -2.11 2.75 -4.59
N PHE A 225 -2.12 3.03 -5.90
CA PHE A 225 -2.68 4.25 -6.47
C PHE A 225 -4.16 4.40 -6.13
N VAL A 226 -4.97 3.36 -6.34
CA VAL A 226 -6.41 3.37 -6.04
C VAL A 226 -6.66 3.61 -4.55
N VAL A 227 -5.90 2.99 -3.65
CA VAL A 227 -6.04 3.18 -2.20
C VAL A 227 -5.72 4.62 -1.80
N CYS A 228 -4.61 5.17 -2.28
CA CYS A 228 -4.25 6.57 -2.01
C CYS A 228 -5.25 7.57 -2.62
N LEU A 229 -5.78 7.30 -3.82
CA LEU A 229 -6.80 8.12 -4.45
C LEU A 229 -8.11 8.10 -3.66
N GLY A 230 -8.48 6.93 -3.15
CA GLY A 230 -9.65 6.68 -2.32
C GLY A 230 -9.68 7.43 -0.98
N ALA A 231 -8.52 7.87 -0.49
CA ALA A 231 -8.44 8.70 0.71
C ALA A 231 -8.98 10.14 0.51
N ARG A 232 -9.10 10.62 -0.74
CA ARG A 232 -9.49 12.02 -1.05
C ARG A 232 -10.98 12.35 -0.79
N PRO A 233 -11.97 11.52 -1.14
CA PRO A 233 -13.39 11.85 -0.92
C PRO A 233 -13.81 11.76 0.56
N LEU A 234 -13.11 10.97 1.36
CA LEU A 234 -13.36 10.82 2.80
C LEU A 234 -13.13 12.11 3.59
N ASP A 235 -12.22 12.94 3.09
CA ASP A 235 -11.98 14.30 3.58
C ASP A 235 -13.20 15.22 3.34
N ARG A 236 -13.78 15.17 2.13
CA ARG A 236 -14.90 16.04 1.75
C ARG A 236 -16.18 15.74 2.55
N ARG A 237 -16.55 14.46 2.70
CA ARG A 237 -17.79 14.06 3.40
C ARG A 237 -17.76 14.33 4.91
N ARG A 238 -16.59 14.21 5.56
CA ARG A 238 -16.44 14.60 6.98
C ARG A 238 -16.54 16.12 7.15
N SER A 239 -16.03 16.89 6.19
CA SER A 239 -16.10 18.36 6.24
C SER A 239 -17.52 18.91 6.10
N SER A 240 -18.39 18.28 5.30
CA SER A 240 -19.78 18.74 5.08
C SER A 240 -20.69 18.46 6.27
N ARG A 241 -20.73 17.20 6.78
CA ARG A 241 -21.55 16.82 7.95
C ARG A 241 -21.26 17.65 9.19
N ARG A 242 -20.01 18.12 9.34
CA ARG A 242 -19.61 18.98 10.47
C ARG A 242 -20.07 20.43 10.32
N ARG A 243 -20.14 20.97 9.10
CA ARG A 243 -20.73 22.30 8.87
C ARG A 243 -22.21 22.29 9.22
N GLU A 244 -22.91 21.23 8.83
CA GLU A 244 -24.32 21.02 9.18
C GLU A 244 -24.54 20.91 10.70
N SER A 245 -23.66 20.20 11.43
CA SER A 245 -23.79 20.08 12.89
C SER A 245 -23.51 21.40 13.63
N HIS A 246 -22.54 22.20 13.17
CA HIS A 246 -22.29 23.53 13.73
C HIS A 246 -23.44 24.51 13.43
N ALA A 247 -24.01 24.47 12.22
CA ALA A 247 -25.15 25.30 11.87
C ALA A 247 -26.38 24.98 12.74
N ARG A 248 -26.63 23.70 13.04
CA ARG A 248 -27.72 23.27 13.94
C ARG A 248 -27.49 23.59 15.41
N ALA A 249 -26.24 23.72 15.85
CA ALA A 249 -25.92 24.08 17.23
C ALA A 249 -25.98 25.60 17.47
N ALA A 250 -26.01 26.40 16.41
CA ALA A 250 -26.11 27.87 16.46
C ALA A 250 -27.53 28.39 16.24
N SER A 251 -28.50 27.50 15.97
CA SER A 251 -29.93 27.76 15.81
C SER A 251 -30.70 27.30 17.04
#